data_AF-A0A428X4X7-F1
#
_entry.id   AF-A0A428X4X7-F1
#
_cell.length_a   1.000
_cell.length_b   1.000
_cell.length_c   1.000
_cell.angle_alpha   90.00
_cell.angle_beta   90.00
_cell.angle_gamma   90.00
#
_symmetry.space_group_name_H-M   'P 1'
#
loop_
_entity.id
_entity.type
_entity.pdbx_description
1 polymer ?
#
loop_
_entity_poly.entity_id
_entity_poly.type
_entity_poly.pdbx_seq_one_letter_code
_entity_poly.pdbx_strand_id
1 'polypeptide(L)'
;MLRDVRYRLLALAGLLMLLTACGKPPDPPLSGPPGGPVSAGSASALPSGFTAPQPVPTGLPPGALPTLPPLPYVPPTTLPPVTTTTPQTTTPASTVSPAPKCGGGPTTAQMLAVLEGLPGIPEQKLAVAEGPFCSGSWQFATVQIAGEDSKDAEQIFVVTTGTPTALKVIEAGTDVCSVEVQTKAPAGIRVRACGA
;
A
#
# COMPACT_ATOMS: atom_id res chain seq x y z
N MET A 1 43.94 -19.80 19.99
CA MET A 1 44.77 -19.90 18.78
C MET A 1 44.54 -21.20 17.99
N LEU A 2 44.23 -22.35 18.61
CA LEU A 2 44.04 -23.64 17.87
C LEU A 2 42.62 -23.89 17.31
N ARG A 3 41.63 -23.04 17.63
CA ARG A 3 40.24 -23.16 17.15
C ARG A 3 40.00 -22.48 15.79
N ASP A 4 40.84 -21.54 15.40
CA ASP A 4 40.73 -20.78 14.14
C ASP A 4 41.14 -21.58 12.90
N VAL A 5 42.07 -22.53 13.05
CA VAL A 5 42.63 -23.29 11.92
C VAL A 5 41.64 -24.33 11.38
N ARG A 6 40.76 -24.88 12.24
CA ARG A 6 39.75 -25.87 11.83
C ARG A 6 38.60 -25.27 11.03
N TYR A 7 38.27 -23.99 11.25
CA TYR A 7 37.21 -23.31 10.49
C TYR A 7 37.66 -22.93 9.08
N ARG A 8 38.94 -22.60 8.88
CA ARG A 8 39.47 -22.30 7.54
C ARG A 8 39.60 -23.53 6.64
N LEU A 9 39.74 -24.73 7.19
CA LEU A 9 39.83 -25.97 6.39
C LEU A 9 38.47 -26.48 5.89
N LEU A 10 37.37 -26.11 6.55
CA LEU A 10 36.01 -26.48 6.11
C LEU A 10 35.45 -25.52 5.03
N ALA A 11 36.12 -24.40 4.78
CA ALA A 11 35.69 -23.37 3.82
C ALA A 11 36.05 -23.66 2.34
N LEU A 12 36.67 -24.80 2.03
CA LEU A 12 37.19 -25.10 0.69
C LEU A 12 36.64 -26.38 0.02
N ALA A 13 35.69 -27.09 0.65
CA ALA A 13 35.16 -28.37 0.14
C ALA A 13 33.65 -28.39 -0.19
N GLY A 14 32.97 -27.23 -0.20
CA GLY A 14 31.54 -27.13 -0.52
C GLY A 14 31.23 -26.39 -1.83
N LEU A 15 32.24 -26.19 -2.69
CA LEU A 15 32.08 -25.62 -4.02
C LEU A 15 31.90 -26.78 -5.02
N LEU A 16 30.79 -26.76 -5.76
CA LEU A 16 30.29 -27.77 -6.72
C LEU A 16 29.46 -28.93 -6.14
N MET A 17 28.15 -28.71 -6.05
CA MET A 17 27.16 -29.72 -6.45
C MET A 17 25.94 -29.05 -7.12
N LEU A 18 25.81 -29.29 -8.44
CA LEU A 18 24.59 -29.66 -9.17
C LEU A 18 23.37 -28.71 -9.08
N LEU A 19 23.08 -27.91 -10.12
CA LEU A 19 22.22 -28.26 -11.27
C LEU A 19 20.79 -28.75 -10.92
N THR A 20 19.82 -28.03 -11.50
CA THR A 20 18.46 -28.45 -11.90
C THR A 20 17.41 -28.69 -10.81
N ALA A 21 16.57 -27.68 -10.56
CA ALA A 21 15.14 -27.86 -10.30
C ALA A 21 14.38 -26.55 -10.57
N CYS A 22 13.97 -26.34 -11.82
CA CYS A 22 12.87 -25.43 -12.16
C CYS A 22 11.59 -26.08 -11.62
N GLY A 23 11.21 -25.72 -10.39
CA GLY A 23 9.96 -26.15 -9.78
C GLY A 23 8.79 -25.48 -10.47
N LYS A 24 8.04 -26.27 -11.25
CA LYS A 24 6.79 -25.88 -11.90
C LYS A 24 5.78 -25.39 -10.85
N PRO A 25 5.14 -24.21 -11.02
CA PRO A 25 4.16 -23.70 -10.08
C PRO A 25 2.96 -24.67 -9.99
N PRO A 26 2.37 -24.86 -8.79
CA PRO A 26 1.20 -25.71 -8.62
C PRO A 26 -0.01 -25.13 -9.37
N ASP A 27 -0.65 -25.98 -10.17
CA ASP A 27 -1.88 -25.65 -10.88
C ASP A 27 -3.00 -25.30 -9.86
N PRO A 28 -3.79 -24.23 -10.10
CA PRO A 28 -4.96 -23.94 -9.28
C PRO A 28 -6.04 -25.03 -9.51
N PRO A 29 -6.74 -25.48 -8.46
CA PRO A 29 -7.88 -26.37 -8.63
C PRO A 29 -9.01 -25.63 -9.36
N LEU A 30 -9.20 -25.93 -10.64
CA LEU A 30 -10.44 -25.67 -11.38
C LEU A 30 -11.51 -26.61 -10.84
N SER A 31 -12.20 -26.19 -9.79
CA SER A 31 -13.44 -26.79 -9.33
C SER A 31 -14.55 -25.75 -9.44
N GLY A 32 -14.97 -25.47 -10.68
CA GLY A 32 -16.23 -24.79 -10.94
C GLY A 32 -17.38 -25.81 -10.83
N PRO A 33 -18.43 -25.55 -10.02
CA PRO A 33 -19.63 -26.37 -10.05
C PRO A 33 -20.43 -26.13 -11.34
N PRO A 34 -21.10 -27.18 -11.89
CA PRO A 34 -21.80 -27.12 -13.16
C PRO A 34 -23.04 -26.22 -13.11
N GLY A 35 -23.32 -25.56 -14.22
CA GLY A 35 -24.53 -24.78 -14.42
C GLY A 35 -25.81 -25.61 -14.30
N GLY A 36 -26.86 -24.98 -13.77
CA GLY A 36 -28.21 -25.52 -13.66
C GLY A 36 -29.19 -24.43 -13.21
N PRO A 37 -30.50 -24.59 -13.48
CA PRO A 37 -31.24 -23.65 -14.31
C PRO A 37 -32.08 -22.60 -13.56
N VAL A 38 -32.54 -21.65 -14.38
CA VAL A 38 -33.64 -20.70 -14.15
C VAL A 38 -34.90 -21.31 -13.51
N SER A 39 -35.54 -20.54 -12.62
CA SER A 39 -36.99 -20.22 -12.59
C SER A 39 -37.67 -20.29 -11.21
N ALA A 40 -38.33 -19.16 -10.90
CA ALA A 40 -39.72 -19.01 -10.44
C ALA A 40 -40.18 -19.50 -9.05
N GLY A 41 -40.69 -18.52 -8.28
CA GLY A 41 -42.03 -18.55 -7.65
C GLY A 41 -42.15 -19.06 -6.21
N SER A 42 -42.37 -18.16 -5.24
CA SER A 42 -43.67 -17.96 -4.51
C SER A 42 -43.71 -18.73 -3.16
N ALA A 43 -44.21 -18.27 -2.01
CA ALA A 43 -45.12 -17.18 -1.67
C ALA A 43 -45.04 -16.78 -0.17
N SER A 44 -45.39 -15.51 0.09
CA SER A 44 -46.24 -14.95 1.16
C SER A 44 -45.98 -15.15 2.66
N ALA A 45 -45.78 -14.03 3.38
CA ALA A 45 -46.70 -13.55 4.42
C ALA A 45 -46.45 -12.05 4.75
N LEU A 46 -47.43 -11.20 4.42
CA LEU A 46 -47.53 -9.76 4.74
C LEU A 46 -48.04 -9.56 6.19
N PRO A 47 -47.91 -8.34 6.74
CA PRO A 47 -49.12 -7.54 6.83
C PRO A 47 -48.97 -6.07 6.38
N SER A 48 -49.95 -5.68 5.56
CA SER A 48 -50.71 -4.41 5.60
C SER A 48 -49.98 -3.07 5.54
N GLY A 49 -49.83 -2.57 4.30
CA GLY A 49 -49.60 -1.17 3.96
C GLY A 49 -49.86 -0.90 2.48
N PHE A 50 -51.01 -1.35 1.95
CA PHE A 50 -51.35 -1.20 0.53
C PHE A 50 -52.04 0.14 0.25
N THR A 51 -51.45 0.95 -0.63
CA THR A 51 -52.18 1.90 -1.46
C THR A 51 -52.09 1.41 -2.90
N ALA A 52 -53.26 1.20 -3.52
CA ALA A 52 -53.43 0.52 -4.81
C ALA A 52 -53.03 1.42 -6.01
N PRO A 53 -52.67 0.82 -7.17
CA PRO A 53 -52.47 1.56 -8.42
C PRO A 53 -53.81 1.85 -9.11
N GLN A 54 -54.03 3.11 -9.50
CA GLN A 54 -55.19 3.51 -10.31
C GLN A 54 -55.00 3.12 -11.79
N PRO A 55 -56.10 2.74 -12.48
CA PRO A 55 -56.10 2.54 -13.92
C PRO A 55 -56.19 3.89 -14.64
N VAL A 56 -55.34 4.13 -15.63
CA VAL A 56 -55.45 5.26 -16.54
C VAL A 56 -55.92 4.82 -17.94
N PRO A 57 -56.71 5.65 -18.63
CA PRO A 57 -57.56 5.22 -19.73
C PRO A 57 -56.81 5.15 -21.07
N THR A 58 -57.36 4.30 -21.92
CA THR A 58 -57.15 4.21 -23.37
C THR A 58 -57.34 5.56 -24.07
N GLY A 59 -56.41 5.89 -24.97
CA GLY A 59 -56.68 6.73 -26.16
C GLY A 59 -56.17 8.16 -26.13
N LEU A 60 -55.13 8.46 -26.92
CA LEU A 60 -54.81 9.81 -27.41
C LEU A 60 -54.38 9.74 -28.89
N PRO A 61 -54.77 10.73 -29.72
CA PRO A 61 -54.79 10.67 -31.19
C PRO A 61 -53.42 10.86 -31.86
N PRO A 62 -53.26 10.50 -33.15
CA PRO A 62 -52.07 10.80 -33.91
C PRO A 62 -52.07 12.29 -34.32
N GLY A 63 -51.00 13.01 -33.98
CA GLY A 63 -50.69 14.29 -34.61
C GLY A 63 -50.46 15.44 -33.62
N ALA A 64 -49.19 15.59 -33.20
CA ALA A 64 -48.48 16.87 -33.05
C ALA A 64 -47.13 16.58 -32.39
N LEU A 65 -46.05 16.53 -33.17
CA LEU A 65 -44.71 16.65 -32.59
C LEU A 65 -44.50 18.11 -32.17
N PRO A 66 -44.03 18.39 -30.95
CA PRO A 66 -43.58 19.72 -30.59
C PRO A 66 -42.26 20.02 -31.33
N THR A 67 -42.24 21.07 -32.13
CA THR A 67 -41.01 21.62 -32.72
C THR A 67 -40.13 22.19 -31.61
N LEU A 68 -38.96 21.59 -31.38
CA LEU A 68 -37.94 22.13 -30.46
C LEU A 68 -37.31 23.40 -31.06
N PRO A 69 -37.05 24.45 -30.26
CA PRO A 69 -36.29 25.61 -30.72
C PRO A 69 -34.83 25.25 -31.02
N PRO A 70 -34.16 25.96 -31.94
CA PRO A 70 -32.77 25.68 -32.27
C PRO A 70 -31.84 25.94 -31.07
N LEU A 71 -30.94 24.99 -30.80
CA LEU A 71 -29.88 25.12 -29.81
C LEU A 71 -28.90 26.24 -30.22
N PRO A 72 -28.41 27.07 -29.29
CA PRO A 72 -27.36 28.03 -29.58
C PRO A 72 -26.05 27.31 -29.95
N TYR A 73 -25.45 27.72 -31.06
CA TYR A 73 -24.16 27.25 -31.53
C TYR A 73 -23.05 27.71 -30.57
N VAL A 74 -22.38 26.75 -29.92
CA VAL A 74 -21.15 27.00 -29.15
C VAL A 74 -19.96 26.77 -30.09
N PRO A 75 -19.09 27.77 -30.34
CA PRO A 75 -17.90 27.55 -31.15
C PRO A 75 -16.95 26.57 -30.43
N PRO A 76 -16.14 25.79 -31.16
CA PRO A 76 -15.16 24.91 -30.54
C PRO A 76 -14.13 25.72 -29.76
N THR A 77 -13.96 25.42 -28.48
CA THR A 77 -12.85 25.92 -27.66
C THR A 77 -11.54 25.39 -28.21
N THR A 78 -10.71 26.27 -28.76
CA THR A 78 -9.31 25.99 -29.07
C THR A 78 -8.57 25.71 -27.77
N LEU A 79 -8.14 24.46 -27.55
CA LEU A 79 -7.19 24.17 -26.48
C LEU A 79 -5.86 24.90 -26.77
N PRO A 80 -5.23 25.53 -25.77
CA PRO A 80 -3.88 26.09 -25.93
C PRO A 80 -2.89 24.96 -26.27
N PRO A 81 -1.81 25.26 -27.02
CA PRO A 81 -0.79 24.27 -27.31
C PRO A 81 -0.19 23.72 -26.02
N VAL A 82 -0.16 22.40 -25.90
CA VAL A 82 0.59 21.72 -24.83
C VAL A 82 2.06 22.06 -25.04
N THR A 83 2.63 22.91 -24.18
CA THR A 83 4.07 23.10 -24.14
C THR A 83 4.71 21.78 -23.73
N THR A 84 5.33 21.10 -24.70
CA THR A 84 6.24 19.99 -24.44
C THR A 84 7.36 20.51 -23.55
N THR A 85 7.29 20.19 -22.26
CA THR A 85 8.38 20.49 -21.33
C THR A 85 9.54 19.59 -21.75
N THR A 86 10.61 20.20 -22.23
CA THR A 86 11.89 19.53 -22.48
C THR A 86 12.28 18.79 -21.20
N PRO A 87 12.76 17.53 -21.25
CA PRO A 87 13.26 16.87 -20.05
C PRO A 87 14.32 17.77 -19.42
N GLN A 88 14.06 18.22 -18.18
CA GLN A 88 15.03 18.96 -17.40
C GLN A 88 16.30 18.11 -17.36
N THR A 89 17.41 18.70 -17.80
CA THR A 89 18.74 18.19 -17.54
C THR A 89 18.84 17.95 -16.04
N THR A 90 18.86 16.70 -15.63
CA THR A 90 19.11 16.30 -14.25
C THR A 90 20.48 16.86 -13.87
N THR A 91 20.46 17.90 -13.03
CA THR A 91 21.62 18.24 -12.22
C THR A 91 22.07 16.94 -11.55
N PRO A 92 23.38 16.59 -11.54
CA PRO A 92 23.84 15.36 -10.90
C PRO A 92 23.21 15.30 -9.51
N ALA A 93 22.46 14.22 -9.26
CA ALA A 93 21.73 14.02 -8.03
C ALA A 93 22.70 14.27 -6.87
N SER A 94 22.50 15.39 -6.15
CA SER A 94 23.16 15.55 -4.86
C SER A 94 22.82 14.27 -4.10
N THR A 95 23.82 13.44 -3.81
CA THR A 95 23.61 12.12 -3.23
C THR A 95 22.93 12.33 -1.89
N VAL A 96 21.60 12.19 -1.87
CA VAL A 96 20.80 12.44 -0.68
C VAL A 96 21.16 11.33 0.30
N SER A 97 21.75 11.71 1.42
CA SER A 97 22.11 10.74 2.46
C SER A 97 20.87 10.28 3.23
N PRO A 98 20.79 8.99 3.61
CA PRO A 98 19.72 8.50 4.46
C PRO A 98 19.75 9.19 5.82
N ALA A 99 18.59 9.36 6.45
CA ALA A 99 18.47 10.01 7.76
C ALA A 99 19.39 9.34 8.80
N PRO A 100 20.21 10.04 9.59
CA PRO A 100 21.06 9.40 10.59
C PRO A 100 20.24 8.80 11.74
N LYS A 101 20.86 7.99 12.60
CA LYS A 101 20.25 7.60 13.88
C LYS A 101 19.92 8.85 14.69
N CYS A 102 18.82 8.81 15.43
CA CYS A 102 18.39 9.94 16.25
C CYS A 102 19.42 10.25 17.35
N GLY A 103 19.92 11.49 17.41
CA GLY A 103 20.74 11.98 18.54
C GLY A 103 19.90 12.47 19.73
N GLY A 104 18.64 12.83 19.47
CA GLY A 104 17.60 13.14 20.43
C GLY A 104 16.27 12.98 19.71
N GLY A 105 15.44 12.03 20.15
CA GLY A 105 14.28 11.58 19.40
C GLY A 105 13.47 10.56 20.20
N PRO A 106 12.48 9.91 19.58
CA PRO A 106 11.69 8.91 20.27
C PRO A 106 12.55 7.72 20.71
N THR A 107 12.20 7.14 21.85
CA THR A 107 12.76 5.87 22.27
C THR A 107 12.18 4.73 21.44
N THR A 108 12.85 3.58 21.45
CA THR A 108 12.33 2.37 20.82
C THR A 108 10.97 1.97 21.40
N ALA A 109 10.79 2.12 22.72
CA ALA A 109 9.51 1.89 23.38
C ALA A 109 8.41 2.83 22.88
N GLN A 110 8.71 4.12 22.68
CA GLN A 110 7.75 5.08 22.13
C GLN A 110 7.37 4.73 20.68
N MET A 111 8.34 4.29 19.87
CA MET A 111 8.07 3.83 18.50
C MET A 111 7.19 2.58 18.48
N LEU A 112 7.37 1.63 19.41
CA LEU A 112 6.55 0.43 19.50
C LEU A 112 5.14 0.73 20.04
N ALA A 113 5.02 1.64 21.02
CA ALA A 113 3.74 1.99 21.63
C ALA A 113 2.75 2.57 20.61
N VAL A 114 3.21 3.32 19.61
CA VAL A 114 2.32 3.86 18.57
C VAL A 114 1.87 2.83 17.54
N LEU A 115 2.42 1.61 17.56
CA LEU A 115 2.04 0.51 16.67
C LEU A 115 0.99 -0.41 17.29
N GLU A 116 0.84 -0.38 18.62
CA GLU A 116 -0.09 -1.26 19.33
C GLU A 116 -1.53 -1.00 18.87
N GLY A 117 -2.19 -2.06 18.40
CA GLY A 117 -3.57 -2.00 17.94
C GLY A 117 -3.78 -1.37 16.55
N LEU A 118 -2.71 -1.06 15.81
CA LEU A 118 -2.85 -0.64 14.42
C LEU A 118 -3.28 -1.82 13.52
N PRO A 119 -4.21 -1.59 12.58
CA PRO A 119 -4.64 -2.63 11.66
C PRO A 119 -3.47 -3.05 10.76
N GLY A 120 -3.31 -4.36 10.54
CA GLY A 120 -2.23 -4.92 9.73
C GLY A 120 -0.90 -5.05 10.48
N ILE A 121 -0.81 -4.60 11.73
CA ILE A 121 0.33 -4.83 12.59
C ILE A 121 0.09 -6.11 13.43
N PRO A 122 1.06 -7.02 13.54
CA PRO A 122 0.93 -8.22 14.37
C PRO A 122 0.66 -7.86 15.84
N GLU A 123 -0.21 -8.64 16.49
CA GLU A 123 -0.48 -8.53 17.93
C GLU A 123 0.65 -9.11 18.79
N GLN A 124 1.57 -9.85 18.17
CA GLN A 124 2.76 -10.37 18.83
C GLN A 124 3.64 -9.23 19.34
N LYS A 125 4.45 -9.53 20.36
CA LYS A 125 5.40 -8.57 20.90
C LYS A 125 6.41 -8.17 19.82
N LEU A 126 6.43 -6.90 19.47
CA LEU A 126 7.38 -6.33 18.53
C LEU A 126 8.68 -5.88 19.23
N ALA A 127 9.76 -5.85 18.45
CA ALA A 127 11.06 -5.31 18.82
C ALA A 127 11.59 -4.44 17.67
N VAL A 128 12.32 -3.38 18.00
CA VAL A 128 12.98 -2.54 16.99
C VAL A 128 14.23 -3.27 16.51
N ALA A 129 14.26 -3.64 15.23
CA ALA A 129 15.43 -4.21 14.56
C ALA A 129 16.46 -3.11 14.25
N GLU A 130 15.98 -1.97 13.74
CA GLU A 130 16.84 -0.86 13.31
C GLU A 130 16.21 0.51 13.54
N GLY A 131 17.06 1.50 13.81
CA GLY A 131 16.65 2.87 14.12
C GLY A 131 16.47 3.13 15.63
N PRO A 132 15.71 4.17 16.01
CA PRO A 132 15.03 5.13 15.13
C PRO A 132 16.03 6.04 14.40
N PHE A 133 15.67 6.41 13.17
CA PHE A 133 16.40 7.34 12.32
C PHE A 133 15.60 8.62 12.18
N CYS A 134 16.24 9.78 12.35
CA CYS A 134 15.55 11.05 12.46
C CYS A 134 15.98 12.03 11.37
N SER A 135 14.99 12.76 10.83
CA SER A 135 15.23 13.95 10.04
C SER A 135 14.15 14.97 10.38
N GLY A 136 14.53 16.09 11.02
CA GLY A 136 13.55 17.05 11.54
C GLY A 136 12.59 16.38 12.53
N SER A 137 11.28 16.58 12.32
CA SER A 137 10.22 15.98 13.13
C SER A 137 9.78 14.60 12.64
N TRP A 138 10.44 14.02 11.64
CA TRP A 138 10.09 12.72 11.07
C TRP A 138 11.05 11.64 11.51
N GLN A 139 10.51 10.44 11.70
CA GLN A 139 11.29 9.28 12.12
C GLN A 139 10.96 8.05 11.28
N PHE A 140 11.97 7.21 11.10
CA PHE A 140 11.86 5.89 10.46
C PHE A 140 12.43 4.83 11.40
N ALA A 141 11.78 3.68 11.48
CA ALA A 141 12.31 2.51 12.16
C ALA A 141 11.92 1.23 11.42
N THR A 142 12.74 0.19 11.60
CA THR A 142 12.43 -1.17 11.19
C THR A 142 12.12 -1.96 12.45
N VAL A 143 10.97 -2.61 12.49
CA VAL A 143 10.53 -3.45 13.60
C VAL A 143 10.30 -4.87 13.11
N GLN A 144 10.43 -5.83 14.03
CA GLN A 144 10.23 -7.24 13.78
C GLN A 144 9.53 -7.87 14.99
N ILE A 145 8.99 -9.07 14.83
CA ILE A 145 8.49 -9.84 15.97
C ILE A 145 9.66 -10.21 16.89
N ALA A 146 9.47 -9.98 18.18
CA ALA A 146 10.47 -10.23 19.20
C ALA A 146 10.69 -11.73 19.37
N GLY A 147 11.96 -12.15 19.38
CA GLY A 147 12.35 -13.56 19.57
C GLY A 147 12.45 -14.37 18.28
N GLU A 148 12.09 -13.82 17.12
CA GLU A 148 12.44 -14.41 15.82
C GLU A 148 13.89 -14.11 15.43
N ASP A 149 14.52 -15.08 14.77
CA ASP A 149 15.84 -14.91 14.17
C ASP A 149 15.78 -13.82 13.09
N SER A 150 16.62 -12.77 13.20
CA SER A 150 16.57 -11.61 12.30
C SER A 150 16.76 -11.90 10.80
N LYS A 151 17.16 -13.13 10.43
CA LYS A 151 17.28 -13.57 9.03
C LYS A 151 15.96 -14.06 8.44
N ASP A 152 15.10 -14.60 9.30
CA ASP A 152 13.82 -15.19 8.93
C ASP A 152 12.64 -14.30 9.36
N ALA A 153 12.90 -13.33 10.26
CA ALA A 153 11.91 -12.40 10.75
C ALA A 153 11.39 -11.46 9.67
N GLU A 154 10.05 -11.37 9.56
CA GLU A 154 9.40 -10.37 8.74
C GLU A 154 9.65 -8.96 9.29
N GLN A 155 10.07 -8.05 8.40
CA GLN A 155 10.36 -6.67 8.74
C GLN A 155 9.16 -5.79 8.43
N ILE A 156 8.77 -5.00 9.43
CA ILE A 156 7.76 -3.97 9.31
C ILE A 156 8.48 -2.63 9.39
N PHE A 157 8.33 -1.82 8.37
CA PHE A 157 8.82 -0.45 8.35
C PHE A 157 7.78 0.47 8.97
N VAL A 158 8.26 1.52 9.62
CA VAL A 158 7.42 2.46 10.36
C VAL A 158 7.90 3.86 10.07
N VAL A 159 7.00 4.71 9.58
CA VAL A 159 7.21 6.14 9.40
C VAL A 159 6.31 6.89 10.38
N THR A 160 6.93 7.68 11.25
CA THR A 160 6.25 8.54 12.21
C THR A 160 6.64 10.00 12.03
N THR A 161 5.83 10.89 12.59
CA THR A 161 6.15 12.30 12.70
C THR A 161 5.72 12.85 14.06
N GLY A 162 6.31 13.97 14.46
CA GLY A 162 6.01 14.66 15.71
C GLY A 162 7.14 14.61 16.71
N THR A 163 6.81 14.93 17.96
CA THR A 163 7.75 14.91 19.08
C THR A 163 7.72 13.55 19.78
N PRO A 164 8.75 13.19 20.57
CA PRO A 164 8.80 11.91 21.29
C PRO A 164 7.56 11.62 22.17
N THR A 165 6.89 12.67 22.67
CA THR A 165 5.70 12.56 23.52
C THR A 165 4.38 12.65 22.75
N ALA A 166 4.42 12.92 21.45
CA ALA A 166 3.25 13.09 20.59
C ALA A 166 3.53 12.56 19.19
N LEU A 167 4.02 11.31 19.12
CA LEU A 167 4.27 10.62 17.86
C LEU A 167 2.95 10.30 17.16
N LYS A 168 2.91 10.57 15.86
CA LYS A 168 1.83 10.16 14.97
C LYS A 168 2.40 9.19 13.94
N VAL A 169 1.75 8.05 13.76
CA VAL A 169 2.05 7.14 12.65
C VAL A 169 1.53 7.74 11.35
N ILE A 170 2.41 7.86 10.37
CA ILE A 170 2.05 8.19 8.99
C ILE A 170 1.74 6.91 8.25
N GLU A 171 2.63 5.91 8.39
CA GLU A 171 2.47 4.62 7.74
C GLU A 171 3.27 3.56 8.48
N ALA A 172 2.77 2.33 8.48
CA ALA A 172 3.45 1.17 9.03
C ALA A 172 3.07 -0.07 8.22
N GLY A 173 4.07 -0.85 7.79
CA GLY A 173 3.87 -2.01 6.93
C GLY A 173 5.15 -2.46 6.24
N THR A 174 5.05 -3.41 5.33
CA THR A 174 6.17 -3.89 4.50
C THR A 174 6.51 -2.94 3.35
N ASP A 175 5.62 -1.99 3.04
CA ASP A 175 5.85 -0.82 2.21
C ASP A 175 5.35 0.41 2.95
N VAL A 176 6.13 1.48 2.91
CA VAL A 176 5.85 2.76 3.60
C VAL A 176 6.16 3.97 2.71
N CYS A 177 6.29 3.77 1.40
CA CYS A 177 6.52 4.83 0.43
C CYS A 177 5.20 5.42 -0.11
N SER A 178 4.25 5.77 0.75
CA SER A 178 3.05 6.46 0.29
C SER A 178 3.33 7.84 -0.30
N VAL A 179 2.34 8.37 -1.03
CA VAL A 179 2.36 9.73 -1.57
C VAL A 179 2.60 10.77 -0.46
N GLU A 180 2.08 10.56 0.74
CA GLU A 180 2.32 11.47 1.87
C GLU A 180 3.81 11.49 2.26
N VAL A 181 4.46 10.32 2.34
CA VAL A 181 5.89 10.23 2.63
C VAL A 181 6.72 10.84 1.49
N GLN A 182 6.40 10.54 0.23
CA GLN A 182 7.11 11.10 -0.92
C GLN A 182 7.05 12.62 -0.99
N THR A 183 5.91 13.21 -0.63
CA THR A 183 5.67 14.65 -0.78
C THR A 183 6.04 15.46 0.47
N LYS A 184 5.88 14.90 1.67
CA LYS A 184 6.04 15.66 2.93
C LYS A 184 7.25 15.25 3.76
N ALA A 185 7.74 14.02 3.62
CA ALA A 185 8.87 13.57 4.44
C ALA A 185 10.17 14.25 3.99
N PRO A 186 11.08 14.58 4.91
CA PRO A 186 12.41 15.06 4.57
C PRO A 186 13.18 14.06 3.71
N ALA A 187 14.11 14.57 2.90
CA ALA A 187 14.79 13.76 1.89
C ALA A 187 15.47 12.52 2.48
N GLY A 188 16.10 12.62 3.66
CA GLY A 188 16.72 11.47 4.32
C GLY A 188 15.73 10.40 4.80
N ILE A 189 14.49 10.76 5.10
CA ILE A 189 13.42 9.79 5.44
C ILE A 189 12.90 9.14 4.16
N ARG A 190 12.71 9.91 3.08
CA ARG A 190 12.34 9.36 1.77
C ARG A 190 13.35 8.33 1.29
N VAL A 191 14.65 8.59 1.43
CA VAL A 191 15.69 7.60 1.07
C VAL A 191 15.53 6.29 1.87
N ARG A 192 15.09 6.35 3.13
CA ARG A 192 14.87 5.14 3.95
C ARG A 192 13.57 4.42 3.62
N ALA A 193 12.49 5.17 3.43
CA ALA A 193 11.16 4.64 3.23
C ALA A 193 10.88 4.22 1.77
N CYS A 194 11.46 4.93 0.81
CA CYS A 194 11.21 4.76 -0.62
C CYS A 194 12.40 4.20 -1.40
N GLY A 195 13.60 4.19 -0.80
CA GLY A 195 14.84 4.01 -1.55
C GLY A 195 15.35 5.30 -2.19
N ALA A 196 16.52 5.19 -2.84
CA ALA A 196 17.21 6.28 -3.51
C ALA A 196 16.97 6.27 -5.03
#